data_AF-A0A920EEH2-F1
#
_entry.id   AF-A0A920EEH2-F1
#
_cell.length_a   1.000
_cell.length_b   1.000
_cell.length_c   1.000
_cell.angle_alpha   90.00
_cell.angle_beta   90.00
_cell.angle_gamma   90.00
#
_symmetry.space_group_name_H-M   'P 1'
#
loop_
_entity.id
_entity.type
_entity.pdbx_description
1 polymer ?
#
loop_
_entity_poly.entity_id
_entity_poly.type
_entity_poly.pdbx_seq_one_letter_code
_entity_poly.pdbx_strand_id
1 'polypeptide(L)'
;MRILISVCWQPDGQHLNGCRNTVMNNPNVEIRTGLGVTGVKKSEAAIPKVTGLYYDGGLDEDFDCIIAANGRRSNAPEWLRDVGIEVPDEVVEDTGIIYYSRFTVYLMVSSSPLGIV
;
A
#
# COMPACT_ATOMS: atom_id res chain seq x y z
N MET A 1 18.81 -7.71 10.32
CA MET A 1 18.29 -6.79 9.29
C MET A 1 16.81 -7.06 9.10
N ARG A 2 15.95 -6.19 9.62
CA ARG A 2 14.49 -6.30 9.53
C ARG A 2 13.99 -5.29 8.49
N ILE A 3 13.34 -5.82 7.45
CA ILE A 3 12.78 -5.03 6.36
C ILE A 3 11.27 -5.15 6.41
N LEU A 4 10.56 -4.03 6.50
CA LEU A 4 9.11 -4.02 6.33
C LEU A 4 8.74 -3.54 4.92
N ILE A 5 7.81 -4.25 4.29
CA ILE A 5 7.12 -3.80 3.09
C ILE A 5 5.66 -3.55 3.48
N SER A 6 5.26 -2.28 3.54
CA SER A 6 3.85 -1.93 3.78
C SER A 6 3.08 -1.97 2.47
N VAL A 7 2.01 -2.76 2.43
CA VAL A 7 1.09 -2.83 1.29
C VAL A 7 -0.33 -2.56 1.80
N CYS A 8 -1.02 -1.61 1.18
CA CYS A 8 -2.44 -1.41 1.45
C CYS A 8 -3.22 -2.44 0.61
N TRP A 9 -3.72 -3.49 1.25
CA TRP A 9 -4.46 -4.56 0.57
C TRP A 9 -5.95 -4.21 0.47
N GLN A 10 -6.52 -4.27 -0.74
CA GLN A 10 -7.97 -4.21 -0.96
C GLN A 10 -8.55 -5.63 -1.08
N PRO A 11 -9.77 -5.90 -0.56
CA PRO A 11 -10.19 -7.26 -0.24
C PRO A 11 -10.67 -8.11 -1.42
N ASP A 12 -10.65 -7.58 -2.63
CA ASP A 12 -11.33 -8.12 -3.79
C ASP A 12 -10.32 -8.62 -4.85
N GLY A 13 -9.84 -9.85 -4.69
CA GLY A 13 -8.96 -10.43 -5.72
C GLY A 13 -8.56 -11.88 -5.51
N GLN A 14 -9.42 -12.82 -5.91
CA GLN A 14 -9.24 -14.27 -5.90
C GLN A 14 -8.07 -14.82 -6.79
N HIS A 15 -7.12 -14.00 -7.22
CA HIS A 15 -6.10 -14.39 -8.23
C HIS A 15 -4.63 -14.30 -7.77
N LEU A 16 -4.33 -13.91 -6.52
CA LEU A 16 -2.94 -13.66 -6.06
C LEU A 16 -2.35 -14.72 -5.10
N ASN A 17 -3.03 -15.85 -4.91
CA ASN A 17 -2.66 -16.84 -3.89
C ASN A 17 -1.27 -17.48 -4.13
N GLY A 18 -0.80 -17.55 -5.38
CA GLY A 18 0.51 -18.12 -5.72
C GLY A 18 1.68 -17.34 -5.12
N CYS A 19 1.74 -16.02 -5.39
CA CYS A 19 2.81 -15.17 -4.86
C CYS A 19 2.78 -15.11 -3.33
N ARG A 20 1.57 -15.01 -2.75
CA ARG A 20 1.41 -15.01 -1.28
C ARG A 20 1.94 -16.31 -0.67
N ASN A 21 1.57 -17.47 -1.21
CA ASN A 21 2.05 -18.75 -0.70
C ASN A 21 3.57 -18.89 -0.84
N THR A 22 4.15 -18.48 -1.96
CA THR A 22 5.62 -18.50 -2.14
C THR A 22 6.32 -17.65 -1.09
N VAL A 23 5.81 -16.45 -0.80
CA VAL A 23 6.36 -15.56 0.21
C VAL A 23 6.22 -16.16 1.61
N MET A 24 5.05 -16.71 1.96
CA MET A 24 4.79 -17.34 3.25
C MET A 24 5.64 -18.59 3.52
N ASN A 25 6.15 -19.25 2.48
CA ASN A 25 7.04 -20.41 2.63
C ASN A 25 8.47 -20.01 3.01
N ASN A 26 8.81 -18.72 3.02
CA ASN A 26 10.11 -18.26 3.47
C ASN A 26 10.12 -18.09 5.00
N PRO A 27 10.97 -18.81 5.75
CA PRO A 27 10.97 -18.77 7.22
C PRO A 27 11.38 -17.40 7.79
N ASN A 28 12.01 -16.54 6.99
CA ASN A 28 12.42 -15.21 7.40
C ASN A 28 11.41 -14.12 7.00
N VAL A 29 10.21 -14.51 6.54
CA VAL A 29 9.16 -13.58 6.14
C VAL A 29 7.94 -13.75 7.02
N GLU A 30 7.43 -12.63 7.52
CA GLU A 30 6.18 -12.53 8.26
C GLU A 30 5.23 -11.62 7.49
N ILE A 31 4.01 -12.09 7.23
CA ILE A 31 2.93 -11.24 6.70
C ILE A 31 1.99 -10.90 7.84
N ARG A 32 1.89 -9.61 8.16
CA ARG A 32 1.00 -9.09 9.20
C ARG A 32 -0.12 -8.30 8.55
N THR A 33 -1.36 -8.68 8.81
CA THR A 33 -2.58 -8.02 8.29
C THR A 33 -3.34 -7.33 9.40
N GLY A 34 -4.12 -6.30 9.07
CA GLY A 34 -4.90 -5.56 10.06
C GLY A 34 -4.09 -4.57 10.91
N LEU A 35 -2.84 -4.30 10.51
CA LEU A 35 -1.99 -3.27 11.12
C LEU A 35 -1.87 -2.10 10.14
N GLY A 36 -2.64 -1.05 10.38
CA GLY A 36 -2.48 0.22 9.67
C GLY A 36 -1.25 0.95 10.19
N VAL A 37 -0.44 1.48 9.28
CA VAL A 37 0.69 2.36 9.63
C VAL A 37 0.16 3.78 9.71
N THR A 38 0.45 4.47 10.82
CA THR A 38 -0.02 5.83 11.10
C THR A 38 1.09 6.86 11.02
N GLY A 39 2.35 6.43 11.12
CA GLY A 39 3.49 7.36 11.07
C GLY A 39 4.84 6.63 11.08
N VAL A 40 5.90 7.43 11.08
CA VAL A 40 7.29 6.95 11.04
C VAL A 40 8.08 7.41 12.27
N LYS A 41 9.05 6.59 12.71
CA LYS A 41 10.08 6.98 13.67
C LYS A 41 11.29 7.50 12.91
N LYS A 42 11.94 8.55 13.40
CA LYS A 42 13.16 9.11 12.80
C LYS A 42 14.27 9.32 13.82
N SER A 43 15.52 9.31 13.35
CA SER A 43 16.68 9.71 14.16
C SER A 43 16.78 11.23 14.30
N GLU A 44 17.32 11.69 15.43
CA GLU A 44 17.69 13.09 15.65
C GLU A 44 19.08 13.41 15.07
N ALA A 45 19.17 13.41 13.74
CA ALA A 45 20.39 13.76 13.01
C ALA A 45 20.11 14.88 12.02
N ALA A 46 21.16 15.59 11.59
CA ALA A 46 21.05 16.65 10.58
C ALA A 46 20.39 16.15 9.27
N ILE A 47 20.66 14.89 8.90
CA ILE A 47 19.92 14.16 7.88
C ILE A 47 19.18 13.03 8.59
N PRO A 48 17.86 13.15 8.83
CA PRO A 48 17.12 12.16 9.60
C PRO A 48 16.99 10.85 8.82
N LYS A 49 17.25 9.72 9.48
CA LYS A 49 16.97 8.39 8.97
C LYS A 49 15.65 7.89 9.55
N VAL A 50 14.81 7.28 8.72
CA VAL A 50 13.64 6.53 9.19
C VAL A 50 14.10 5.23 9.85
N THR A 51 13.72 5.01 11.10
CA THR A 51 14.19 3.88 11.93
C THR A 51 13.09 2.95 12.40
N GLY A 52 11.83 3.26 12.10
CA GLY A 52 10.69 2.50 12.58
C GLY A 52 9.36 3.09 12.17
N LEU A 53 8.27 2.48 12.65
CA LEU A 53 6.90 2.85 12.33
C LEU A 53 6.02 2.90 13.56
N TYR A 54 5.02 3.76 13.49
CA TYR A 54 3.86 3.75 14.38
C TYR A 54 2.69 3.08 13.67
N TYR A 55 1.94 2.29 14.42
CA TYR A 55 0.74 1.60 13.95
C TYR A 55 -0.51 2.07 14.68
N ASP A 56 -1.67 1.75 14.10
CA ASP A 56 -2.96 1.89 14.78
C ASP A 56 -2.95 1.18 16.14
N GLY A 57 -3.62 1.79 17.12
CA GLY A 57 -3.69 1.26 18.49
C GLY A 57 -2.47 1.58 19.36
N GLY A 58 -1.59 2.48 18.93
CA GLY A 58 -0.46 2.98 19.73
C GLY A 58 0.74 2.04 19.81
N LEU A 59 0.80 1.05 18.91
CA LEU A 59 1.95 0.15 18.77
C LEU A 59 3.04 0.84 17.94
N ASP A 60 4.30 0.53 18.24
CA ASP A 60 5.44 0.97 17.44
C ASP A 60 6.50 -0.12 17.31
N GLU A 61 7.29 -0.07 16.23
CA GLU A 61 8.35 -1.05 15.99
C GLU A 61 9.50 -0.47 15.18
N ASP A 62 10.72 -0.92 15.50
CA ASP A 62 11.95 -0.50 14.82
C ASP A 62 12.31 -1.42 13.65
N PHE A 63 12.83 -0.81 12.58
CA PHE A 63 13.26 -1.46 11.35
C PHE A 63 14.54 -0.85 10.81
N ASP A 64 15.34 -1.67 10.12
CA ASP A 64 16.58 -1.21 9.49
C ASP A 64 16.31 -0.50 8.15
N CYS A 65 15.24 -0.93 7.47
CA CYS A 65 14.77 -0.42 6.18
C CYS A 65 13.24 -0.59 6.05
N ILE A 66 12.58 0.42 5.48
CA ILE A 66 11.14 0.45 5.26
C ILE A 66 10.86 0.75 3.79
N ILE A 67 10.01 -0.05 3.18
CA ILE A 67 9.53 0.12 1.80
C ILE A 67 8.03 0.41 1.87
N ALA A 68 7.65 1.62 1.47
CA ALA A 68 6.24 1.99 1.30
C ALA A 68 5.76 1.58 -0.10
N ALA A 69 4.95 0.52 -0.17
CA ALA A 69 4.39 -0.03 -1.40
C ALA A 69 2.85 0.09 -1.41
N ASN A 70 2.34 1.24 -0.94
CA ASN A 70 0.91 1.49 -0.72
C ASN A 70 0.15 1.98 -1.98
N GLY A 71 0.84 2.03 -3.13
CA GLY A 71 0.25 2.41 -4.41
C GLY A 71 0.06 3.93 -4.58
N ARG A 72 -0.76 4.32 -5.57
CA ARG A 72 -0.96 5.72 -5.99
C ARG A 72 -1.49 6.66 -4.90
N ARG A 73 -2.19 6.12 -3.89
CA ARG A 73 -2.73 6.90 -2.77
C ARG A 73 -1.98 6.61 -1.47
N SER A 74 -0.66 6.46 -1.58
CA SER A 74 0.19 6.19 -0.43
C SER A 74 0.18 7.38 0.53
N ASN A 75 0.01 7.10 1.82
CA ASN A 75 0.11 8.11 2.89
C ASN A 75 1.57 8.35 3.34
N ALA A 76 2.55 7.75 2.67
CA ALA A 76 3.96 7.86 3.05
C ALA A 76 4.50 9.30 3.01
N PRO A 77 4.14 10.16 2.03
CA PRO A 77 4.52 11.57 2.05
C PRO A 77 4.02 12.29 3.31
N GLU A 78 2.78 12.03 3.72
CA GLU A 78 2.17 12.63 4.91
C GLU A 78 2.90 12.19 6.19
N TRP A 79 3.21 10.89 6.34
CA TRP A 79 3.98 10.40 7.49
C TRP A 79 5.32 11.11 7.64
N LEU A 80 6.00 11.40 6.52
CA LEU A 80 7.26 12.14 6.51
C LEU A 80 7.06 13.61 6.88
N ARG A 81 6.03 14.27 6.31
CA ARG A 81 5.69 15.66 6.65
C ARG A 81 5.36 15.84 8.13
N ASP A 82 4.63 14.90 8.73
CA ASP A 82 4.24 14.93 10.14
C ASP A 82 5.45 14.91 11.09
N VAL A 83 6.55 14.28 10.68
CA VAL A 83 7.81 14.29 11.45
C VAL A 83 8.77 15.41 11.02
N GLY A 84 8.26 16.40 10.28
CA GLY A 84 9.02 17.57 9.83
C GLY A 84 10.04 17.28 8.74
N ILE A 85 9.86 16.20 7.97
CA ILE A 85 10.68 15.93 6.78
C ILE A 85 9.96 16.57 5.59
N GLU A 86 10.64 17.50 4.93
CA GLU A 86 10.17 18.08 3.68
C GLU A 86 10.23 17.02 2.58
N VAL A 87 9.09 16.74 1.95
CA VAL A 87 9.00 15.81 0.83
C VAL A 87 8.87 16.59 -0.47
N PRO A 88 9.53 16.13 -1.56
CA PRO A 88 9.40 16.76 -2.86
C PRO A 88 7.94 16.87 -3.30
N ASP A 89 7.63 17.89 -4.09
CA ASP A 89 6.31 18.02 -4.69
C ASP A 89 6.03 16.85 -5.63
N GLU A 90 4.84 16.27 -5.50
CA GLU A 90 4.37 15.24 -6.41
C GLU A 90 4.02 15.90 -7.76
N VAL A 91 4.79 15.57 -8.79
CA VAL A 91 4.51 16.00 -10.15
C VAL A 91 3.78 14.86 -10.85
N VAL A 92 2.50 15.10 -11.17
CA VAL A 92 1.69 14.17 -11.95
C VAL A 92 1.83 14.54 -13.43
N GLU A 93 2.54 13.69 -14.18
CA GLU A 93 2.59 13.78 -15.63
C GLU A 93 1.68 12.74 -16.26
N ASP A 94 0.92 13.16 -17.27
CA ASP A 94 0.20 12.22 -18.13
C ASP A 94 1.24 11.49 -19.00
N THR A 95 1.50 10.23 -18.66
CA THR A 95 2.49 9.41 -19.35
C THR A 95 2.05 9.00 -20.76
N GLY A 96 0.85 9.38 -21.20
CA GLY A 96 0.25 8.91 -22.46
C GLY A 96 -0.09 7.41 -22.41
N ILE A 97 0.07 6.77 -21.24
CA ILE A 97 -0.23 5.37 -21.02
C ILE A 97 -1.72 5.26 -20.67
N ILE A 98 -2.50 4.75 -21.61
CA ILE A 98 -3.88 4.34 -21.36
C ILE A 98 -3.83 2.97 -20.67
N TYR A 99 -4.29 2.90 -19.42
CA TYR A 99 -4.51 1.62 -18.74
C TYR A 99 -5.67 0.89 -19.42
N TYR A 100 -5.37 -0.03 -20.35
CA TYR A 100 -6.39 -0.84 -21.04
C TYR A 100 -6.97 -1.98 -20.18
N SER A 101 -6.66 -2.04 -18.88
CA SER A 101 -7.20 -3.06 -17.98
C SER A 101 -7.89 -2.44 -16.77
N ARG A 102 -9.17 -2.10 -16.94
CA ARG A 102 -10.15 -2.21 -15.87
C ARG A 102 -11.10 -3.35 -16.24
N PHE A 103 -10.93 -4.50 -15.59
CA PHE A 103 -12.05 -5.41 -15.36
C PHE A 103 -13.09 -4.59 -14.58
N THR A 104 -14.00 -3.96 -15.33
CA THR A 104 -15.13 -3.24 -14.75
C THR A 104 -16.20 -4.29 -14.50
N VAL A 105 -16.74 -4.30 -13.29
CA VAL A 105 -17.79 -5.20 -12.82
C VAL A 105 -18.88 -5.42 -13.88
N TYR A 106 -19.23 -6.69 -14.10
CA TYR A 106 -20.34 -7.13 -14.95
C TYR A 106 -21.65 -6.53 -14.41
N LEU A 107 -22.18 -5.48 -15.05
CA LEU A 107 -23.58 -5.12 -14.85
C LEU A 107 -24.40 -6.08 -15.70
N MET A 108 -24.97 -7.11 -15.08
CA MET A 108 -26.01 -7.91 -15.71
C MET A 108 -27.24 -6.99 -15.89
N VAL A 109 -27.37 -6.36 -17.06
CA VAL A 109 -28.67 -5.83 -17.48
C VAL A 109 -29.51 -7.04 -17.83
N SER A 110 -30.39 -7.43 -16.92
CA SER A 110 -31.51 -8.32 -17.25
C SER A 110 -32.35 -7.57 -18.30
N SER A 111 -32.18 -7.95 -19.56
CA SER A 111 -33.15 -7.64 -20.60
C SER A 111 -34.16 -8.77 -20.57
N SER A 112 -35.28 -8.55 -19.89
CA SER A 112 -36.48 -9.37 -20.08
C SER A 112 -36.92 -9.17 -21.54
N PRO A 113 -37.04 -10.24 -22.35
CA PRO A 113 -37.65 -10.11 -23.66
C PRO A 113 -39.16 -10.06 -23.46
N LEU A 114 -39.83 -9.15 -24.16
CA LEU A 114 -41.11 -9.36 -24.85
C LEU A 114 -41.63 -7.99 -25.29
N GLY A 115 -41.58 -7.76 -26.60
CA GLY A 115 -42.22 -6.63 -27.24
C GLY A 115 -43.74 -6.77 -27.23
N ILE A 116 -44.42 -5.62 -27.19
CA ILE A 116 -45.80 -5.47 -27.60
C ILE A 116 -45.87 -4.17 -28.42
N VAL A 117 -46.22 -4.33 -29.70
CA VAL A 117 -47.15 -3.42 -30.39
C VAL A 117 -48.55 -3.88 -30.04
#